data_AF-A0A7D9EST0-F1
#
_entry.id   AF-A0A7D9EST0-F1
#
_cell.length_a   1.000
_cell.length_b   1.000
_cell.length_c   1.000
_cell.angle_alpha   90.00
_cell.angle_beta   90.00
_cell.angle_gamma   90.00
#
_symmetry.space_group_name_H-M   'P 1'
#
loop_
_entity.id
_entity.type
_entity.pdbx_description
1 polymer ?
#
loop_
_entity_poly.entity_id
_entity_poly.type
_entity_poly.pdbx_seq_one_letter_code
_entity_poly.pdbx_strand_id
1 'polypeptide(L)'
;MSHIRRELEGKYKIDRAVCWLDSEIALWWIGTGKEYKLFIQNRVVEFRKLMDPKSWRHVPTDQNPADVLSRGSLGSELKEMRSWWCGPDFLQEVQSVSTTLVQDEKSTIGELIDCQNYSDFEKLIRVTYYVVRFVKIVRKMKEHRPSTLELDEIELSEAEILWIKDAQRYFPAEPNFNSM
;
A
#
# COMPACT_ATOMS: atom_id res chain seq x y z
N MET A 1 -16.97 12.58 12.71
CA MET A 1 -15.99 12.77 13.81
C MET A 1 -16.32 13.93 14.73
N SER A 2 -16.86 15.06 14.23
CA SER A 2 -17.27 16.20 15.09
C SER A 2 -18.25 15.82 16.20
N HIS A 3 -19.22 14.94 15.91
CA HIS A 3 -20.19 14.49 16.91
C HIS A 3 -19.53 13.66 18.03
N ILE A 4 -18.79 12.60 17.70
CA ILE A 4 -18.09 11.76 18.69
C ILE A 4 -17.16 12.59 19.56
N ARG A 5 -16.38 13.47 18.93
CA ARG A 5 -15.49 14.39 19.64
C ARG A 5 -16.27 15.28 20.61
N ARG A 6 -17.36 15.91 20.16
CA ARG A 6 -18.22 16.76 21.00
C ARG A 6 -18.81 16.02 22.21
N GLU A 7 -19.29 14.79 22.01
CA GLU A 7 -19.87 14.00 23.10
C GLU A 7 -18.83 13.54 24.14
N LEU A 8 -17.56 13.40 23.73
CA LEU A 8 -16.47 12.93 24.58
C LEU A 8 -15.64 14.06 25.20
N GLU A 9 -15.52 15.22 24.56
CA GLU A 9 -14.70 16.36 25.02
C GLU A 9 -15.07 16.88 26.41
N GLY A 10 -16.34 16.75 26.81
CA GLY A 10 -16.80 17.13 28.15
C GLY A 10 -16.46 16.13 29.26
N LYS A 11 -16.02 14.92 28.90
CA LYS A 11 -15.73 13.82 29.85
C LYS A 11 -14.27 13.39 29.82
N TYR A 12 -13.60 13.51 28.68
CA TYR A 12 -12.24 13.06 28.47
C TYR A 12 -11.45 14.10 27.67
N LYS A 13 -10.21 14.33 28.09
CA LYS A 13 -9.25 15.09 27.28
C LYS A 13 -8.80 14.22 26.11
N ILE A 14 -9.06 14.67 24.89
CA ILE A 14 -8.72 13.93 23.66
C ILE A 14 -7.47 14.57 23.04
N ASP A 15 -6.31 13.97 23.27
CA ASP A 15 -5.04 14.47 22.71
C ASP A 15 -4.88 14.15 21.22
N ARG A 16 -5.34 12.97 20.78
CA ARG A 16 -5.20 12.49 19.40
C ARG A 16 -6.36 11.57 19.01
N ALA A 17 -6.74 11.63 17.73
CA ALA A 17 -7.68 10.69 17.13
C ALA A 17 -7.00 9.97 15.94
N VAL A 18 -7.23 8.67 15.81
CA VAL A 18 -6.67 7.81 14.75
C VAL A 18 -7.81 6.97 14.19
N CYS A 19 -7.84 6.79 12.87
CA CYS A 19 -8.80 5.93 12.19
C CYS A 19 -8.10 4.71 11.62
N TRP A 20 -8.69 3.53 11.80
CA TRP A 20 -8.14 2.25 11.35
C TRP A 20 -9.07 1.63 10.30
N LEU A 21 -8.48 1.07 9.24
CA LEU A 21 -9.15 0.43 8.12
C LEU A 21 -8.44 -0.89 7.79
N ASP A 22 -9.17 -1.90 7.36
CA ASP A 22 -8.62 -3.18 6.88
C ASP A 22 -8.41 -3.24 5.36
N SER A 23 -8.85 -2.22 4.63
CA SER A 23 -8.63 -2.10 3.20
C SER A 23 -7.40 -1.23 2.90
N GLU A 24 -6.28 -1.88 2.57
CA GLU A 24 -5.07 -1.19 2.11
C GLU A 24 -5.33 -0.35 0.85
N ILE A 25 -6.19 -0.82 -0.05
CA ILE A 25 -6.59 -0.07 -1.24
C ILE A 25 -7.30 1.23 -0.85
N ALA A 26 -8.23 1.18 0.10
CA ALA A 26 -8.91 2.38 0.58
C ALA A 26 -7.93 3.35 1.29
N LEU A 27 -7.02 2.81 2.10
CA LEU A 27 -5.97 3.60 2.75
C LEU A 27 -5.08 4.31 1.72
N TRP A 28 -4.69 3.61 0.65
CA TRP A 28 -3.91 4.16 -0.45
C TRP A 28 -4.65 5.28 -1.20
N TRP A 29 -5.96 5.10 -1.44
CA TRP A 29 -6.79 6.16 -2.03
C TRP A 29 -6.84 7.41 -1.17
N ILE A 30 -6.92 7.26 0.16
CA ILE A 30 -6.90 8.38 1.09
C ILE A 30 -5.54 9.08 1.10
N GLY A 31 -4.43 8.35 0.99
CA GLY A 31 -3.07 8.90 1.13
C GLY A 31 -2.49 9.61 -0.11
N THR A 32 -2.77 9.15 -1.32
CA THR A 32 -1.93 9.50 -2.49
C THR A 32 -2.32 10.77 -3.25
N GLY A 33 -3.40 11.46 -2.88
CA GLY A 33 -3.80 12.72 -3.52
C GLY A 33 -4.30 12.61 -4.97
N LYS A 34 -4.28 11.41 -5.58
CA LYS A 34 -4.67 11.17 -6.98
C LYS A 34 -6.18 11.34 -7.18
N GLU A 35 -6.58 11.65 -8.41
CA GLU A 35 -7.99 11.68 -8.83
C GLU A 35 -8.48 10.29 -9.24
N TYR A 36 -9.68 9.93 -8.78
CA TYR A 36 -10.32 8.64 -9.06
C TYR A 36 -11.65 8.80 -9.79
N LYS A 37 -12.24 7.66 -10.19
CA LYS A 37 -13.63 7.63 -10.70
C LYS A 37 -14.56 8.27 -9.66
N LEU A 38 -15.57 9.01 -10.14
CA LEU A 38 -16.46 9.85 -9.33
C LEU A 38 -16.95 9.18 -8.02
N PHE A 39 -17.37 7.91 -8.09
CA PHE A 39 -17.83 7.15 -6.93
C PHE A 39 -16.78 7.02 -5.81
N ILE A 40 -15.51 6.79 -6.16
CA ILE A 40 -14.39 6.69 -5.21
C ILE A 40 -13.94 8.09 -4.81
N GLN A 41 -13.85 9.01 -5.77
CA GLN A 41 -13.43 10.39 -5.51
C GLN A 41 -14.30 11.06 -4.45
N ASN A 42 -15.63 10.91 -4.55
CA ASN A 42 -16.56 11.49 -3.59
C ASN A 42 -16.29 10.99 -2.16
N ARG A 43 -16.06 9.69 -1.99
CA ARG A 43 -15.74 9.08 -0.67
C ARG A 43 -14.38 9.54 -0.14
N VAL A 44 -13.36 9.58 -1.00
CA VAL A 44 -12.02 10.05 -0.61
C VAL A 44 -12.07 11.51 -0.15
N VAL A 45 -12.81 12.36 -0.85
CA VAL A 45 -13.01 13.77 -0.45
C VAL A 45 -13.70 13.87 0.91
N GLU A 46 -14.74 13.07 1.16
CA GLU A 46 -15.41 13.04 2.46
C GLU A 46 -14.49 12.56 3.58
N PHE A 47 -13.74 11.48 3.37
CA PHE A 47 -12.80 10.96 4.37
C PHE A 47 -11.71 11.98 4.72
N ARG A 48 -11.14 12.66 3.71
CA ARG A 48 -10.12 13.71 3.93
C ARG A 48 -10.68 14.96 4.61
N LYS A 49 -11.97 15.27 4.44
CA LYS A 49 -12.65 16.34 5.19
C LYS A 49 -12.87 15.98 6.66
N LEU A 50 -13.05 14.69 6.97
CA LEU A 50 -13.31 14.21 8.33
C LEU A 50 -12.05 14.13 9.17
N MET A 51 -10.93 13.67 8.60
CA MET A 51 -9.67 13.43 9.29
C MET A 51 -8.50 13.66 8.34
N ASP A 52 -7.40 14.19 8.86
CA ASP A 52 -6.15 14.34 8.11
C ASP A 52 -5.69 12.97 7.55
N PRO A 53 -5.26 12.86 6.28
CA PRO A 53 -4.78 11.61 5.69
C PRO A 53 -3.74 10.87 6.55
N LYS A 54 -2.90 11.61 7.28
CA LYS A 54 -1.88 11.07 8.18
C LYS A 54 -2.43 10.51 9.49
N SER A 55 -3.73 10.59 9.72
CA SER A 55 -4.42 9.99 10.88
C SER A 55 -5.04 8.62 10.57
N TRP A 56 -4.96 8.16 9.32
CA TRP A 56 -5.49 6.85 8.90
C TRP A 56 -4.40 5.78 8.97
N ARG A 57 -4.76 4.57 9.41
CA ARG A 57 -3.86 3.42 9.61
C ARG A 57 -4.51 2.12 9.12
N HIS A 58 -3.68 1.12 8.86
CA HIS A 58 -4.12 -0.22 8.50
C HIS A 58 -4.27 -1.11 9.74
N VAL A 59 -5.35 -1.88 9.83
CA VAL A 59 -5.53 -2.99 10.77
C VAL A 59 -5.77 -4.27 9.98
N PRO A 60 -5.10 -5.39 10.28
CA PRO A 60 -5.40 -6.67 9.63
C PRO A 60 -6.89 -7.03 9.74
N THR A 61 -7.47 -7.62 8.68
CA THR A 61 -8.90 -7.94 8.62
C THR A 61 -9.37 -8.82 9.77
N ASP A 62 -8.58 -9.82 10.15
CA ASP A 62 -8.85 -10.73 11.27
C ASP A 62 -8.77 -10.03 12.65
N GLN A 63 -8.19 -8.83 12.70
CA GLN A 63 -8.08 -8.00 13.88
C GLN A 63 -8.97 -6.75 13.82
N ASN A 64 -9.81 -6.61 12.79
CA ASN A 64 -10.74 -5.48 12.68
C ASN A 64 -12.05 -5.78 13.41
N PRO A 65 -12.30 -5.22 14.61
CA PRO A 65 -13.54 -5.49 15.35
C PRO A 65 -14.79 -5.03 14.60
N ALA A 66 -14.67 -4.02 13.72
CA ALA A 66 -15.79 -3.54 12.91
C ALA A 66 -16.30 -4.58 11.90
N ASP A 67 -15.45 -5.51 11.46
CA ASP A 67 -15.82 -6.59 10.53
C ASP A 67 -16.87 -7.51 11.17
N VAL A 68 -16.71 -7.84 12.45
CA VAL A 68 -17.64 -8.71 13.20
C VAL A 68 -19.06 -8.15 13.19
N LEU A 69 -19.21 -6.84 13.39
CA LEU A 69 -20.53 -6.21 13.27
C LEU A 69 -21.07 -6.24 11.84
N SER A 70 -20.23 -5.96 10.85
CA SER A 70 -20.66 -5.89 9.45
C SER A 70 -21.11 -7.23 8.88
N ARG A 71 -20.61 -8.35 9.42
CA ARG A 71 -21.02 -9.72 9.07
C ARG A 71 -22.32 -10.17 9.76
N GLY A 72 -22.76 -9.42 10.76
CA GLY A 72 -23.88 -9.78 11.62
C GLY A 72 -23.44 -10.70 12.75
N SER A 73 -23.48 -10.19 13.98
CA SER A 73 -23.21 -10.95 15.20
C SER A 73 -24.35 -10.72 16.20
N LEU A 74 -24.60 -11.71 17.06
CA LEU A 74 -25.59 -11.60 18.11
C LEU A 74 -25.08 -10.67 19.22
N GLY A 75 -25.98 -9.88 19.80
CA GLY A 75 -25.62 -9.00 20.92
C GLY A 75 -25.02 -9.75 22.12
N SER A 76 -25.40 -11.01 22.32
CA SER A 76 -24.82 -11.89 23.34
C SER A 76 -23.35 -12.24 23.05
N GLU A 77 -22.98 -12.42 21.79
CA GLU A 77 -21.60 -12.72 21.39
C GLU A 77 -20.73 -11.48 21.54
N LEU A 78 -21.23 -10.32 21.10
CA LEU A 78 -20.51 -9.04 21.23
C LEU A 78 -20.24 -8.67 22.67
N LYS A 79 -21.16 -9.01 23.60
CA LYS A 79 -21.00 -8.72 25.03
C LYS A 79 -19.77 -9.43 25.62
N GLU A 80 -19.52 -10.66 25.19
CA GLU A 80 -18.39 -11.47 25.65
C GLU A 80 -17.11 -11.22 24.82
N MET A 81 -17.21 -10.50 23.70
CA MET A 81 -16.08 -10.27 22.78
C MET A 81 -15.16 -9.15 23.28
N ARG A 82 -14.04 -9.53 23.88
CA ARG A 82 -13.02 -8.59 24.39
C ARG A 82 -12.49 -7.63 23.32
N SER A 83 -12.21 -8.11 22.10
CA SER A 83 -11.66 -7.29 21.02
C SER A 83 -12.60 -6.16 20.57
N TRP A 84 -13.91 -6.32 20.79
CA TRP A 84 -14.90 -5.27 20.53
C TRP A 84 -14.78 -4.11 21.51
N TRP A 85 -14.72 -4.43 22.81
CA TRP A 85 -14.78 -3.46 23.89
C TRP A 85 -13.42 -2.87 24.25
N CYS A 86 -12.36 -3.67 24.15
CA CYS A 86 -11.00 -3.27 24.50
C CYS A 86 -10.14 -2.93 23.27
N GLY A 87 -10.63 -3.24 22.07
CA GLY A 87 -9.83 -3.19 20.86
C GLY A 87 -8.80 -4.34 20.78
N PRO A 88 -8.09 -4.45 19.65
CA PRO A 88 -7.00 -5.41 19.46
C PRO A 88 -5.82 -5.15 20.42
N ASP A 89 -5.10 -6.21 20.78
CA ASP A 89 -3.99 -6.12 21.73
C ASP A 89 -2.89 -5.15 21.25
N PHE A 90 -2.59 -5.13 19.95
CA PHE A 90 -1.58 -4.21 19.41
C PHE A 90 -1.95 -2.73 19.65
N LEU A 91 -3.23 -2.36 19.67
CA LEU A 91 -3.65 -0.97 19.98
C LEU A 91 -3.43 -0.60 21.44
N GLN A 92 -3.44 -1.59 22.33
CA GLN A 92 -3.18 -1.39 23.75
C GLN A 92 -1.67 -1.21 24.00
N GLU A 93 -0.82 -1.78 23.14
CA GLU A 93 0.64 -1.66 23.19
C GLU A 93 1.17 -0.36 22.53
N VAL A 94 0.36 0.30 21.70
CA VAL A 94 0.77 1.49 20.93
C VAL A 94 0.73 2.77 21.78
N GLN A 95 1.81 3.04 22.52
CA GLN A 95 2.29 4.43 22.71
C GLN A 95 3.33 4.83 21.63
N SER A 96 3.80 3.91 20.79
CA SER A 96 4.96 4.15 19.91
C SER A 96 4.93 3.34 18.60
N VAL A 97 3.85 3.41 17.82
CA VAL A 97 3.88 2.86 16.45
C VAL A 97 3.71 4.00 15.45
N SER A 98 4.86 4.53 15.02
CA SER A 98 5.00 5.25 13.76
C SER A 98 4.92 4.23 12.63
N THR A 99 3.72 3.95 12.14
CA THR A 99 3.56 3.23 10.88
C THR A 99 3.60 4.24 9.75
N THR A 100 4.68 4.13 9.00
CA THR A 100 5.06 4.82 7.77
C THR A 100 3.84 4.91 6.85
N LEU A 101 3.45 6.14 6.51
CA LEU A 101 2.68 6.36 5.29
C LEU A 101 3.46 5.65 4.20
N VAL A 102 2.86 4.69 3.50
CA VAL A 102 3.46 4.14 2.28
C VAL A 102 3.61 5.33 1.33
N GLN A 103 4.74 6.01 1.44
CA GLN A 103 5.23 6.88 0.41
C GLN A 103 5.39 5.99 -0.81
N ASP A 104 5.05 6.55 -1.95
CA ASP A 104 5.28 5.98 -3.28
C ASP A 104 6.82 5.88 -3.48
N GLU A 105 7.52 5.11 -2.64
CA GLU A 105 8.89 4.73 -2.89
C GLU A 105 8.80 3.89 -4.16
N LYS A 106 9.45 4.39 -5.21
CA LYS A 106 9.54 3.67 -6.47
C LYS A 106 10.27 2.36 -6.19
N SER A 107 9.50 1.30 -5.96
CA SER A 107 10.04 -0.05 -5.79
C SER A 107 10.93 -0.38 -6.96
N THR A 108 12.08 -0.95 -6.65
CA THR A 108 13.10 -1.27 -7.64
C THR A 108 12.78 -2.58 -8.34
N ILE A 109 13.49 -2.89 -9.44
CA ILE A 109 13.25 -4.16 -10.13
C ILE A 109 13.80 -5.33 -9.30
N GLY A 110 14.90 -5.13 -8.57
CA GLY A 110 15.47 -6.14 -7.67
C GLY A 110 14.60 -6.47 -6.45
N GLU A 111 13.75 -5.54 -6.00
CA GLU A 111 12.75 -5.82 -4.95
C GLU A 111 11.57 -6.66 -5.48
N LEU A 112 11.27 -6.57 -6.77
CA LEU A 112 10.12 -7.23 -7.41
C LEU A 112 10.48 -8.60 -7.98
N ILE A 113 11.70 -8.75 -8.49
CA ILE A 113 12.22 -9.97 -9.10
C ILE A 113 13.58 -10.20 -8.47
N ASP A 114 13.76 -11.33 -7.78
CA ASP A 114 15.07 -11.68 -7.24
C ASP A 114 15.93 -12.29 -8.36
N CYS A 115 16.99 -11.56 -8.74
CA CYS A 115 17.91 -11.97 -9.79
C CYS A 115 18.70 -13.24 -9.46
N GLN A 116 18.87 -13.59 -8.17
CA GLN A 116 19.61 -14.79 -7.76
C GLN A 116 18.89 -16.08 -8.13
N ASN A 117 17.59 -16.01 -8.44
CA ASN A 117 16.82 -17.16 -8.94
C ASN A 117 17.08 -17.48 -10.42
N TYR A 118 17.93 -16.71 -11.10
CA TYR A 118 18.21 -16.84 -12.52
C TYR A 118 19.71 -17.02 -12.77
N SER A 119 20.08 -18.20 -13.29
CA SER A 119 21.46 -18.52 -13.69
C SER A 119 21.82 -18.01 -15.11
N ASP A 120 20.86 -17.42 -15.81
CA ASP A 120 20.95 -16.99 -17.19
C ASP A 120 20.42 -15.55 -17.30
N PHE A 121 21.29 -14.64 -17.73
CA PHE A 121 20.98 -13.22 -17.83
C PHE A 121 19.91 -12.94 -18.88
N GLU A 122 19.95 -13.61 -20.03
CA GLU A 122 18.95 -13.43 -21.09
C GLU A 122 17.56 -13.88 -20.60
N LYS A 123 17.50 -14.97 -19.83
CA LYS A 123 16.28 -15.44 -19.19
C LYS A 123 15.73 -14.43 -18.19
N LEU A 124 16.59 -13.81 -17.37
CA LEU A 124 16.20 -12.75 -16.44
C LEU A 124 15.59 -11.56 -17.19
N ILE A 125 16.24 -11.10 -18.26
CA ILE A 125 15.75 -9.98 -19.08
C ILE A 125 14.41 -10.34 -19.73
N ARG A 126 14.26 -11.54 -20.30
CA ARG A 126 13.00 -11.98 -20.93
C ARG A 126 11.85 -12.07 -19.93
N VAL A 127 12.08 -12.59 -18.73
CA VAL A 127 11.03 -12.61 -17.69
C VAL A 127 10.66 -11.19 -17.26
N THR A 128 11.67 -10.34 -17.04
CA THR A 128 11.46 -8.93 -16.69
C THR A 128 10.64 -8.21 -17.76
N TYR A 129 10.96 -8.43 -19.03
CA TYR A 129 10.21 -7.95 -20.18
C TYR A 129 8.74 -8.34 -20.09
N TYR A 130 8.42 -9.63 -19.89
CA TYR A 130 7.03 -10.08 -19.83
C TYR A 130 6.28 -9.48 -18.63
N VAL A 131 6.94 -9.36 -17.47
CA VAL A 131 6.35 -8.73 -16.27
C VAL A 131 6.06 -7.25 -16.53
N VAL A 132 7.03 -6.49 -17.06
CA VAL A 132 6.87 -5.07 -17.38
C VAL A 132 5.77 -4.87 -18.44
N ARG A 133 5.77 -5.70 -19.48
CA ARG A 133 4.75 -5.68 -20.53
C ARG A 133 3.36 -5.97 -19.98
N PHE A 134 3.22 -6.96 -19.10
CA PHE A 134 1.97 -7.25 -18.41
C PHE A 134 1.49 -6.06 -17.58
N VAL A 135 2.37 -5.45 -16.78
CA VAL A 135 2.04 -4.24 -15.99
C VAL A 135 1.61 -3.08 -16.89
N LYS A 136 2.30 -2.85 -18.01
CA LYS A 136 1.91 -1.84 -19.00
C LYS A 136 0.53 -2.13 -19.57
N ILE A 137 0.22 -3.38 -19.92
CA ILE A 137 -1.09 -3.81 -20.42
C ILE A 137 -2.18 -3.53 -19.37
N VAL A 138 -1.95 -3.91 -18.11
CA VAL A 138 -2.90 -3.70 -17.01
C VAL A 138 -3.12 -2.20 -16.76
N ARG A 139 -2.06 -1.39 -16.77
CA ARG A 139 -2.13 0.07 -16.58
C ARG A 139 -2.78 0.80 -17.77
N LYS A 140 -2.53 0.33 -18.99
CA LYS A 140 -3.07 0.88 -20.24
C LYS A 140 -4.40 0.26 -20.66
N MET A 141 -5.10 -0.52 -19.83
CA MET A 141 -6.42 -1.07 -20.18
C MET A 141 -7.51 -0.02 -20.54
N LYS A 142 -7.19 1.28 -20.56
CA LYS A 142 -8.02 2.33 -21.18
C LYS A 142 -7.69 2.65 -22.65
N GLU A 143 -6.48 2.38 -23.14
CA GLU A 143 -6.07 2.70 -24.53
C GLU A 143 -5.15 1.61 -25.10
N HIS A 144 -5.68 0.90 -26.11
CA HIS A 144 -5.01 -0.03 -27.03
C HIS A 144 -4.16 -1.16 -26.42
N ARG A 145 -4.66 -2.39 -26.59
CA ARG A 145 -3.91 -3.63 -26.34
C ARG A 145 -2.86 -3.81 -27.45
N PRO A 146 -1.60 -4.17 -27.14
CA PRO A 146 -0.62 -4.57 -28.15
C PRO A 146 -1.20 -5.72 -28.99
N SER A 147 -1.09 -5.62 -30.32
CA SER A 147 -1.71 -6.53 -31.27
C SER A 147 -0.99 -7.86 -31.44
N THR A 148 0.24 -8.02 -30.93
CA THR A 148 1.07 -9.22 -31.14
C THR A 148 1.81 -9.68 -29.87
N LEU A 149 1.98 -11.00 -29.74
CA LEU A 149 2.80 -11.67 -28.72
C LEU A 149 4.30 -11.70 -29.06
N GLU A 150 4.68 -11.10 -30.19
CA GLU A 150 6.07 -11.02 -30.64
C GLU A 150 6.92 -10.21 -29.67
N LEU A 151 8.21 -10.56 -29.59
CA LEU A 151 9.19 -9.83 -28.80
C LEU A 151 9.44 -8.49 -29.49
N ASP A 152 9.17 -7.41 -28.77
CA ASP A 152 9.50 -6.06 -29.19
C ASP A 152 10.90 -5.72 -28.66
N GLU A 153 11.83 -5.43 -29.58
CA GLU A 153 13.24 -5.19 -29.29
C GLU A 153 13.45 -3.95 -28.40
N ILE A 154 12.58 -2.94 -28.52
CA ILE A 154 12.62 -1.73 -27.71
C ILE A 154 12.21 -2.06 -26.27
N GLU A 155 11.09 -2.77 -26.11
CA GLU A 155 10.62 -3.20 -24.79
C GLU A 155 11.61 -4.17 -24.10
N LEU A 156 12.35 -4.99 -24.86
CA LEU A 156 13.39 -5.86 -24.32
C LEU A 156 14.60 -5.05 -23.83
N SER A 157 15.04 -4.04 -24.59
CA SER A 157 16.08 -3.09 -24.17
C SER A 157 15.68 -2.31 -22.92
N GLU A 158 14.41 -1.91 -22.80
CA GLU A 158 13.90 -1.27 -21.59
C GLU A 158 14.03 -2.17 -20.35
N ALA A 159 13.76 -3.48 -20.49
CA ALA A 159 13.92 -4.44 -19.40
C ALA A 159 15.39 -4.58 -18.97
N GLU A 160 16.33 -4.55 -19.91
CA GLU A 160 17.76 -4.55 -19.63
C GLU A 160 18.20 -3.29 -18.87
N ILE A 161 17.74 -2.10 -19.32
CA ILE A 161 18.06 -0.82 -18.67
C ILE A 161 17.59 -0.79 -17.22
N LEU A 162 16.48 -1.46 -16.87
CA LEU A 162 16.01 -1.54 -15.49
C LEU A 162 17.04 -2.23 -14.59
N TRP A 163 17.62 -3.34 -15.05
CA TRP A 163 18.63 -4.08 -14.30
C TRP A 163 19.97 -3.34 -14.22
N ILE A 164 20.37 -2.64 -15.29
CA ILE A 164 21.56 -1.79 -15.26
C ILE A 164 21.40 -0.69 -14.19
N LYS A 165 20.25 -0.01 -14.17
CA LYS A 165 19.96 1.03 -13.18
C LYS A 165 19.89 0.48 -11.76
N ASP A 166 19.38 -0.73 -11.59
CA ASP A 166 19.30 -1.41 -10.30
C ASP A 166 20.70 -1.73 -9.76
N ALA A 167 21.53 -2.38 -10.57
CA ALA A 167 22.91 -2.71 -10.23
C ALA A 167 23.75 -1.46 -9.91
N GLN A 168 23.58 -0.38 -10.70
CA GLN A 168 24.26 0.91 -10.48
C GLN A 168 23.91 1.58 -9.15
N ARG A 169 22.80 1.23 -8.49
CA ARG A 169 22.48 1.78 -7.15
C ARG A 169 23.38 1.23 -6.06
N TYR A 170 23.88 0.01 -6.22
CA TYR A 170 24.72 -0.65 -5.23
C TYR A 170 26.21 -0.34 -5.42
N PHE A 171 26.59 0.18 -6.59
CA PHE A 171 27.98 0.58 -6.92
C PHE A 171 28.62 1.56 -5.92
N PRO A 172 27.95 2.64 -5.46
CA PRO A 172 28.54 3.58 -4.51
C PRO A 172 28.79 2.98 -3.11
N ALA A 173 28.21 1.82 -2.80
CA ALA A 173 28.36 1.13 -1.51
C ALA A 173 29.50 0.10 -1.52
N GLU A 174 30.17 -0.14 -2.66
CA GLU A 174 31.28 -1.08 -2.72
C GLU A 174 32.56 -0.48 -2.14
N PRO A 175 33.28 -1.21 -1.26
CA PRO A 175 34.50 -0.73 -0.59
C PRO A 175 35.58 -0.23 -1.55
N ASN A 176 35.60 -0.76 -2.78
CA ASN A 176 36.61 -0.47 -3.79
C ASN A 176 36.28 0.75 -4.65
N PHE A 177 35.06 1.29 -4.57
CA PHE A 177 34.61 2.38 -5.46
C PHE A 177 35.34 3.71 -5.19
N ASN A 178 35.76 3.97 -3.95
CA ASN A 178 36.50 5.19 -3.58
C ASN A 178 38.03 5.08 -3.75
N SER A 179 38.52 4.00 -4.39
CA SER A 179 39.96 3.75 -4.58
C SER A 179 40.47 4.01 -6.00
N MET A 180 39.61 4.56 -6.87
CA MET A 180 39.95 5.10 -8.20
C MET A 180 39.80 6.61 -8.21
#